data_AF-A0A2M9CRF8-F1
#
_entry.id   AF-A0A2M9CRF8-F1
#
_cell.length_a   1.000
_cell.length_b   1.000
_cell.length_c   1.000
_cell.angle_alpha   90.00
_cell.angle_beta   90.00
_cell.angle_gamma   90.00
#
_symmetry.space_group_name_H-M   'P 1'
#
loop_
_entity.id
_entity.type
_entity.pdbx_description
1 polymer ?
#
loop_
_entity_poly.entity_id
_entity_poly.type
_entity_poly.pdbx_seq_one_letter_code
_entity_poly.pdbx_strand_id
1 'polypeptide(L)'
;MRTHSISLAVSIFLLMVVSYTSCKKDNNTSPAQPAGILATTMSDTKYQVKLYTSDGRLYTGYNQIELQILDATGNVVRPDQVAWKPVMHMMNMMHSCPASELSAASNYYQGYLIFQMPSDSLEYWELSVIISQGAVQDTLTGRLQVQPSSLTRVVTFQGADQKKYVLALVAPSKPKIGMNEMIAALYTMVSMYDFEPVDSDTIRIDPRMPDMGNHSSPNNTPLTEGTDGLYHGQLNLTMTGYWKINLQLVNSAGNVLKGEPVTDQNPASSIYFEIQF
;
A
#
# COMPACT_ATOMS: atom_id res chain seq x y z
N MET A 1 89.54 -41.36 3.86
CA MET A 1 88.38 -40.84 4.63
C MET A 1 87.61 -39.89 3.73
N ARG A 2 86.34 -40.25 3.47
CA ARG A 2 85.21 -39.50 2.86
C ARG A 2 85.49 -38.42 1.80
N THR A 3 85.09 -38.78 0.59
CA THR A 3 84.60 -37.93 -0.51
C THR A 3 83.47 -37.01 -0.07
N HIS A 4 83.44 -35.75 -0.52
CA HIS A 4 82.22 -35.06 -0.94
C HIS A 4 82.53 -33.99 -1.99
N SER A 5 81.75 -34.03 -3.05
CA SER A 5 81.81 -33.22 -4.26
C SER A 5 80.55 -32.36 -4.35
N ILE A 6 80.63 -31.26 -5.11
CA ILE A 6 79.53 -30.60 -5.88
C ILE A 6 78.53 -29.76 -5.05
N SER A 7 78.45 -28.44 -5.30
CA SER A 7 77.59 -27.89 -6.36
C SER A 7 77.60 -26.37 -6.42
N LEU A 8 77.57 -25.88 -7.65
CA LEU A 8 77.36 -24.52 -8.11
C LEU A 8 75.90 -24.09 -7.86
N ALA A 9 75.66 -22.89 -7.32
CA ALA A 9 74.32 -22.32 -7.25
C ALA A 9 74.32 -20.84 -7.67
N VAL A 10 73.93 -20.63 -8.93
CA VAL A 10 73.53 -19.36 -9.52
C VAL A 10 72.16 -18.99 -8.94
N SER A 11 72.01 -17.80 -8.35
CA SER A 11 70.69 -17.29 -7.95
C SER A 11 70.27 -16.13 -8.83
N ILE A 12 69.18 -16.39 -9.55
CA ILE A 12 68.50 -15.57 -10.55
C ILE A 12 67.67 -14.50 -9.83
N PHE A 13 67.81 -13.25 -10.26
CA PHE A 13 66.98 -12.12 -9.83
C PHE A 13 65.66 -12.17 -10.60
N LEU A 14 64.57 -12.60 -9.96
CA LEU A 14 63.23 -12.63 -10.56
C LEU A 14 62.50 -11.32 -10.25
N LEU A 15 62.45 -10.43 -11.24
CA LEU A 15 61.70 -9.17 -11.19
C LEU A 15 60.20 -9.48 -11.37
N MET A 16 59.44 -9.45 -10.28
CA MET A 16 57.99 -9.70 -10.30
C MET A 16 57.26 -8.40 -10.71
N VAL A 17 56.86 -8.30 -11.98
CA VAL A 17 56.02 -7.22 -12.50
C VAL A 17 54.60 -7.40 -11.95
N VAL A 18 54.21 -6.53 -11.02
CA VAL A 18 52.83 -6.46 -10.51
C VAL A 18 51.99 -5.65 -11.49
N SER A 19 51.25 -6.35 -12.35
CA SER A 19 50.22 -5.75 -13.19
C SER A 19 49.04 -5.34 -12.33
N TYR A 20 48.88 -4.05 -12.05
CA TYR A 20 47.66 -3.53 -11.44
C TYR A 20 46.54 -3.53 -12.49
N THR A 21 45.69 -4.55 -12.49
CA THR A 21 44.40 -4.51 -13.17
C THR A 21 43.46 -3.63 -12.37
N SER A 22 43.26 -2.40 -12.84
CA SER A 22 42.20 -1.52 -12.34
C SER A 22 40.86 -2.11 -12.76
N CYS A 23 40.22 -2.85 -11.85
CA CYS A 23 38.80 -3.16 -11.97
C CYS A 23 38.02 -1.85 -11.90
N LYS A 24 37.56 -1.36 -13.07
CA LYS A 24 36.45 -0.41 -13.10
C LYS A 24 35.27 -1.07 -12.39
N LYS A 25 34.83 -0.45 -11.31
CA LYS A 25 33.58 -0.81 -10.64
C LYS A 25 32.46 -0.38 -11.59
N ASP A 26 32.02 -1.29 -12.44
CA ASP A 26 30.82 -1.08 -13.23
C ASP A 26 29.65 -1.01 -12.25
N ASN A 27 29.15 0.21 -12.02
CA ASN A 27 27.90 0.43 -11.31
C ASN A 27 26.74 -0.02 -12.21
N ASN A 28 26.59 -1.34 -12.36
CA ASN A 28 25.38 -1.93 -12.90
C ASN A 28 24.29 -1.83 -11.83
N THR A 29 23.65 -0.67 -11.73
CA THR A 29 22.35 -0.58 -11.06
C THR A 29 21.36 -1.34 -11.93
N SER A 30 21.16 -2.63 -11.63
CA SER A 30 20.09 -3.43 -12.22
C SER A 30 18.76 -2.68 -12.04
N PRO A 31 17.92 -2.58 -13.08
CA PRO A 31 16.70 -1.79 -12.97
C PRO A 31 15.76 -2.41 -11.93
N ALA A 32 15.26 -1.55 -11.03
CA ALA A 32 14.46 -1.94 -9.87
C ALA A 32 13.23 -2.76 -10.28
N GLN A 33 13.04 -3.90 -9.60
CA GLN A 33 11.91 -4.82 -9.78
C GLN A 33 10.86 -4.60 -8.68
N PRO A 34 9.61 -5.07 -8.88
CA PRO A 34 8.65 -5.19 -7.79
C PRO A 34 9.27 -5.97 -6.61
N ALA A 35 9.13 -5.43 -5.40
CA ALA A 35 9.58 -6.05 -4.16
C ALA A 35 8.50 -6.95 -3.53
N GLY A 36 7.23 -6.75 -3.91
CA GLY A 36 6.09 -7.50 -3.41
C GLY A 36 6.01 -8.94 -3.90
N ILE A 37 5.04 -9.67 -3.35
CA ILE A 37 4.64 -11.01 -3.76
C ILE A 37 3.52 -10.86 -4.80
N LEU A 38 3.60 -11.65 -5.88
CA LEU A 38 2.62 -11.62 -6.96
C LEU A 38 1.22 -11.97 -6.40
N ALA A 39 0.29 -11.03 -6.54
CA ALA A 39 -1.10 -11.18 -6.09
C ALA A 39 -2.02 -11.67 -7.20
N THR A 40 -1.85 -11.13 -8.42
CA THR A 40 -2.62 -11.58 -9.58
C THR A 40 -1.89 -11.25 -10.89
N THR A 41 -2.31 -11.92 -11.96
CA THR A 41 -1.88 -11.67 -13.33
C THR A 41 -3.11 -11.55 -14.21
N MET A 42 -3.20 -10.46 -14.96
CA MET A 42 -4.20 -10.24 -16.00
C MET A 42 -3.48 -10.27 -17.35
N SER A 43 -4.08 -10.83 -18.39
CA SER A 43 -3.42 -10.96 -19.70
C SER A 43 -4.43 -10.87 -20.82
N ASP A 44 -4.02 -10.27 -21.93
CA ASP A 44 -4.70 -10.33 -23.22
C ASP A 44 -3.71 -10.74 -24.32
N THR A 45 -4.03 -10.44 -25.58
CA THR A 45 -3.17 -10.78 -26.73
C THR A 45 -1.91 -9.90 -26.86
N LYS A 46 -1.89 -8.72 -26.23
CA LYS A 46 -0.82 -7.71 -26.35
C LYS A 46 0.02 -7.61 -25.09
N TYR A 47 -0.63 -7.67 -23.93
CA TYR A 47 -0.03 -7.35 -22.65
C TYR A 47 -0.32 -8.40 -21.59
N GLN A 48 0.58 -8.46 -20.62
CA GLN A 48 0.38 -9.10 -19.34
C GLN A 48 0.63 -8.06 -18.24
N VAL A 49 -0.36 -7.85 -17.38
CA VAL A 49 -0.25 -6.98 -16.20
C VAL A 49 -0.16 -7.85 -14.96
N LYS A 50 0.90 -7.66 -14.18
CA LYS A 50 1.13 -8.32 -12.89
C LYS A 50 0.98 -7.32 -11.76
N LEU A 51 0.17 -7.67 -10.77
CA LEU A 51 0.00 -6.88 -9.55
C LEU A 51 0.70 -7.59 -8.40
N TYR A 52 1.53 -6.86 -7.66
CA TYR A 52 2.25 -7.35 -6.50
C TYR A 52 1.80 -6.57 -5.27
N THR A 53 1.67 -7.27 -4.14
CA THR A 53 1.36 -6.69 -2.82
C THR A 53 2.32 -7.25 -1.78
N SER A 54 2.30 -6.72 -0.55
CA SER A 54 3.22 -7.17 0.49
C SER A 54 3.10 -8.66 0.84
N ASP A 55 1.93 -9.27 0.64
CA ASP A 55 1.66 -10.66 1.01
C ASP A 55 1.03 -11.51 -0.13
N GLY A 56 0.94 -10.95 -1.34
CA GLY A 56 0.40 -11.63 -2.52
C GLY A 56 -1.11 -11.78 -2.49
N ARG A 57 -1.82 -10.96 -1.72
CA ARG A 57 -3.29 -10.93 -1.68
C ARG A 57 -3.80 -9.49 -1.75
N LEU A 58 -5.08 -9.37 -2.10
CA LEU A 58 -5.84 -8.13 -2.04
C LEU A 58 -6.94 -8.29 -1.00
N TYR A 59 -7.15 -7.27 -0.17
CA TYR A 59 -8.16 -7.29 0.88
C TYR A 59 -9.08 -6.07 0.82
N THR A 60 -10.25 -6.15 1.46
CA THR A 60 -11.03 -4.95 1.78
C THR A 60 -10.20 -4.02 2.67
N GLY A 61 -10.01 -2.77 2.25
CA GLY A 61 -9.07 -1.85 2.87
C GLY A 61 -8.11 -1.22 1.87
N TYR A 62 -7.10 -0.54 2.41
CA TYR A 62 -6.00 0.02 1.62
C TYR A 62 -5.04 -1.09 1.16
N ASN A 63 -4.79 -1.16 -0.15
CA ASN A 63 -3.84 -2.10 -0.75
C ASN A 63 -2.78 -1.32 -1.52
N GLN A 64 -1.54 -1.32 -1.04
CA GLN A 64 -0.40 -0.83 -1.81
C GLN A 64 -0.04 -1.86 -2.89
N ILE A 65 0.05 -1.41 -4.14
CA ILE A 65 0.22 -2.26 -5.31
C ILE A 65 1.41 -1.78 -6.11
N GLU A 66 2.26 -2.73 -6.49
CA GLU A 66 3.27 -2.56 -7.52
C GLU A 66 2.74 -3.24 -8.80
N LEU A 67 2.67 -2.49 -9.89
CA LEU A 67 2.10 -2.93 -11.17
C LEU A 67 3.21 -3.04 -12.20
N GLN A 68 3.45 -4.24 -12.73
CA GLN A 68 4.39 -4.48 -13.82
C GLN A 68 3.62 -4.84 -15.09
N ILE A 69 4.05 -4.26 -16.22
CA ILE A 69 3.45 -4.50 -17.54
C ILE A 69 4.49 -5.21 -18.40
N LEU A 70 4.09 -6.30 -19.03
CA LEU A 70 4.89 -7.08 -19.97
C LEU A 70 4.18 -7.11 -21.32
N ASP A 71 4.94 -7.19 -22.41
CA ASP A 71 4.39 -7.50 -23.73
C ASP A 71 4.06 -9.00 -23.89
N ALA A 72 3.48 -9.37 -25.02
CA ALA A 72 3.15 -10.74 -25.38
C ALA A 72 4.35 -11.71 -25.42
N THR A 73 5.58 -11.18 -25.47
CA THR A 73 6.83 -11.98 -25.45
C THR A 73 7.42 -12.13 -24.04
N GLY A 74 6.80 -11.50 -23.03
CA GLY A 74 7.24 -11.54 -21.64
C GLY A 74 8.34 -10.53 -21.32
N ASN A 75 8.58 -9.53 -22.17
CA ASN A 75 9.51 -8.45 -21.88
C ASN A 75 8.79 -7.31 -21.15
N VAL A 76 9.45 -6.69 -20.17
CA VAL A 76 8.90 -5.53 -19.47
C VAL A 76 8.74 -4.36 -20.45
N VAL A 77 7.54 -3.78 -20.47
CA VAL A 77 7.24 -2.56 -21.24
C VAL A 77 7.05 -1.37 -20.31
N ARG A 78 7.38 -0.18 -20.82
CA ARG A 78 7.33 1.08 -20.07
C ARG A 78 6.51 2.12 -20.86
N PRO A 79 5.17 2.02 -20.80
CA PRO A 79 4.29 2.98 -21.47
C PRO A 79 4.55 4.42 -21.00
N ASP A 80 4.26 5.39 -21.88
CA ASP A 80 4.42 6.82 -21.59
C ASP A 80 3.49 7.26 -20.45
N GLN A 81 2.29 6.70 -20.42
CA GLN A 81 1.33 6.88 -19.32
C GLN A 81 0.61 5.57 -19.01
N VAL A 82 0.37 5.35 -17.73
CA VAL A 82 -0.43 4.24 -17.22
C VAL A 82 -1.44 4.78 -16.22
N ALA A 83 -2.70 4.41 -16.40
CA ALA A 83 -3.76 4.69 -15.45
C ALA A 83 -4.54 3.41 -15.16
N TRP A 84 -5.28 3.39 -14.06
CA TRP A 84 -6.16 2.28 -13.72
C TRP A 84 -7.55 2.76 -13.31
N LYS A 85 -8.55 1.89 -13.48
CA LYS A 85 -9.93 2.13 -13.08
C LYS A 85 -10.51 0.86 -12.47
N PRO A 86 -10.71 0.82 -11.14
CA PRO A 86 -11.40 -0.28 -10.50
C PRO A 86 -12.92 -0.11 -10.66
N VAL A 87 -13.64 -1.19 -10.91
CA VAL A 87 -15.10 -1.21 -10.90
C VAL A 87 -15.55 -2.48 -10.19
N MET A 88 -16.42 -2.34 -9.19
CA MET A 88 -17.14 -3.45 -8.60
C MET A 88 -18.43 -3.67 -9.37
N HIS A 89 -18.61 -4.90 -9.83
CA HIS A 89 -19.85 -5.39 -10.37
C HIS A 89 -20.67 -6.02 -9.25
N MET A 90 -21.89 -5.54 -9.06
CA MET A 90 -22.90 -6.18 -8.22
C MET A 90 -24.10 -6.54 -9.08
N MET A 91 -25.05 -7.27 -8.50
CA MET A 91 -26.20 -7.81 -9.25
C MET A 91 -27.02 -6.74 -10.00
N ASN A 92 -27.22 -5.56 -9.40
CA ASN A 92 -28.04 -4.48 -9.95
C ASN A 92 -27.34 -3.11 -9.98
N MET A 93 -26.08 -3.05 -9.58
CA MET A 93 -25.35 -1.78 -9.48
C MET A 93 -23.86 -1.98 -9.73
N MET A 94 -23.21 -0.90 -10.14
CA MET A 94 -21.76 -0.82 -10.22
C MET A 94 -21.30 0.42 -9.47
N HIS A 95 -20.15 0.32 -8.84
CA HIS A 95 -19.46 1.45 -8.23
C HIS A 95 -17.95 1.22 -8.32
N SER A 96 -17.17 2.26 -8.08
CA SER A 96 -15.72 2.21 -8.04
C SER A 96 -15.21 2.31 -6.60
N CYS A 97 -13.89 2.37 -6.45
CA CYS A 97 -13.23 2.67 -5.20
C CYS A 97 -12.17 3.77 -5.37
N PRO A 98 -11.74 4.41 -4.27
CA PRO A 98 -10.57 5.27 -4.32
C PRO A 98 -9.37 4.53 -4.90
N ALA A 99 -8.76 5.16 -5.89
CA ALA A 99 -7.60 4.68 -6.60
C ALA A 99 -6.60 5.84 -6.70
N SER A 100 -5.35 5.60 -6.33
CA SER A 100 -4.31 6.62 -6.48
C SER A 100 -3.92 6.81 -7.94
N GLU A 101 -3.24 7.90 -8.25
CA GLU A 101 -2.42 7.94 -9.45
C GLU A 101 -1.28 6.91 -9.36
N LEU A 102 -0.77 6.51 -10.52
CA LEU A 102 0.36 5.58 -10.62
C LEU A 102 1.66 6.35 -10.79
N SER A 103 2.57 6.17 -9.85
CA SER A 103 3.93 6.71 -9.92
C SER A 103 4.84 5.70 -10.63
N ALA A 104 5.59 6.15 -11.64
CA ALA A 104 6.52 5.29 -12.35
C ALA A 104 7.79 5.03 -11.52
N ALA A 105 8.11 3.75 -11.32
CA ALA A 105 9.43 3.29 -10.91
C ALA A 105 10.20 2.75 -12.14
N SER A 106 11.33 2.07 -11.94
CA SER A 106 12.13 1.59 -13.08
C SER A 106 11.36 0.59 -13.96
N ASN A 107 11.05 -0.61 -13.47
CA ASN A 107 10.37 -1.65 -14.26
C ASN A 107 8.90 -1.90 -13.84
N TYR A 108 8.31 -0.97 -13.09
CA TYR A 108 6.97 -1.12 -12.56
C TYR A 108 6.42 0.25 -12.15
N TYR A 109 5.15 0.30 -11.80
CA TYR A 109 4.44 1.47 -11.29
C TYR A 109 3.97 1.20 -9.87
N GLN A 110 3.87 2.23 -9.03
CA GLN A 110 3.37 2.12 -7.67
C GLN A 110 2.13 2.98 -7.47
N GLY A 111 1.14 2.41 -6.78
CA GLY A 111 -0.06 3.11 -6.36
C GLY A 111 -0.82 2.30 -5.32
N TYR A 112 -2.05 2.68 -5.05
CA TYR A 112 -2.93 1.94 -4.15
C TYR A 112 -4.39 1.95 -4.60
N LEU A 113 -5.13 0.94 -4.16
CA LEU A 113 -6.58 0.80 -4.31
C LEU A 113 -7.21 0.58 -2.93
N ILE A 114 -8.36 1.20 -2.67
CA ILE A 114 -9.09 1.09 -1.38
C ILE A 114 -10.41 0.35 -1.56
N PHE A 115 -10.38 -0.98 -1.59
CA PHE A 115 -11.61 -1.76 -1.79
C PHE A 115 -12.52 -1.72 -0.57
N GLN A 116 -13.78 -1.32 -0.75
CA GLN A 116 -14.76 -1.25 0.34
C GLN A 116 -15.50 -2.56 0.59
N MET A 117 -15.47 -3.48 -0.37
CA MET A 117 -16.20 -4.76 -0.31
C MET A 117 -15.37 -5.91 -0.89
N PRO A 118 -15.53 -7.15 -0.40
CA PRO A 118 -14.82 -8.31 -0.93
C PRO A 118 -15.43 -8.75 -2.27
N SER A 119 -14.68 -9.57 -3.01
CA SER A 119 -15.18 -10.26 -4.21
C SER A 119 -15.72 -11.66 -3.86
N ASP A 120 -16.79 -12.07 -4.54
CA ASP A 120 -17.29 -13.43 -4.64
C ASP A 120 -17.64 -13.80 -6.11
N SER A 121 -18.40 -14.89 -6.31
CA SER A 121 -18.76 -15.36 -7.65
C SER A 121 -19.75 -14.46 -8.41
N LEU A 122 -20.57 -13.69 -7.70
CA LEU A 122 -21.62 -12.83 -8.24
C LEU A 122 -21.22 -11.36 -8.19
N GLU A 123 -20.55 -10.94 -7.13
CA GLU A 123 -20.13 -9.57 -6.90
C GLU A 123 -18.61 -9.48 -6.85
N TYR A 124 -17.98 -8.78 -7.79
CA TYR A 124 -16.53 -8.84 -7.95
C TYR A 124 -15.95 -7.53 -8.45
N TRP A 125 -14.67 -7.32 -8.12
CA TRP A 125 -13.89 -6.22 -8.67
C TRP A 125 -13.29 -6.59 -10.02
N GLU A 126 -13.33 -5.65 -10.94
CA GLU A 126 -12.63 -5.64 -12.21
C GLU A 126 -11.70 -4.43 -12.25
N LEU A 127 -10.49 -4.62 -12.77
CA LEU A 127 -9.52 -3.54 -12.95
C LEU A 127 -9.25 -3.37 -14.44
N SER A 128 -9.50 -2.18 -14.95
CA SER A 128 -9.05 -1.75 -16.27
C SER A 128 -7.74 -0.99 -16.12
N VAL A 129 -6.70 -1.44 -16.81
CA VAL A 129 -5.39 -0.78 -16.89
C VAL A 129 -5.24 -0.17 -18.27
N ILE A 130 -5.19 1.15 -18.30
CA ILE A 130 -5.08 1.96 -19.51
C ILE A 130 -3.60 2.19 -19.79
N ILE A 131 -3.15 1.76 -20.96
CA ILE A 131 -1.76 1.72 -21.39
C ILE A 131 -1.60 2.65 -22.59
N SER A 132 -0.88 3.76 -22.42
CA SER A 132 -0.69 4.74 -23.49
C SER A 132 0.77 4.75 -23.97
N GLN A 133 0.97 4.53 -25.27
CA GLN A 133 2.27 4.56 -25.93
C GLN A 133 2.15 5.39 -27.23
N GLY A 134 2.75 6.58 -27.23
CA GLY A 134 2.61 7.55 -28.31
C GLY A 134 1.14 7.93 -28.52
N ALA A 135 0.64 7.75 -29.75
CA ALA A 135 -0.76 8.02 -30.10
C ALA A 135 -1.70 6.81 -29.86
N VAL A 136 -1.16 5.66 -29.44
CA VAL A 136 -1.94 4.45 -29.22
C VAL A 136 -2.29 4.34 -27.74
N GLN A 137 -3.57 4.11 -27.47
CA GLN A 137 -4.08 3.79 -26.14
C GLN A 137 -4.75 2.42 -26.20
N ASP A 138 -4.23 1.49 -25.39
CA ASP A 138 -4.81 0.18 -25.17
C ASP A 138 -5.40 0.09 -23.75
N THR A 139 -6.31 -0.85 -23.53
CA THR A 139 -6.87 -1.12 -22.21
C THR A 139 -6.93 -2.61 -21.99
N LEU A 140 -6.26 -3.07 -20.93
CA LEU A 140 -6.32 -4.44 -20.47
C LEU A 140 -7.21 -4.50 -19.25
N THR A 141 -8.18 -5.41 -19.26
CA THR A 141 -9.15 -5.56 -18.18
C THR A 141 -9.08 -6.96 -17.58
N GLY A 142 -9.18 -7.07 -16.25
CA GLY A 142 -9.21 -8.36 -15.59
C GLY A 142 -9.86 -8.32 -14.21
N ARG A 143 -10.38 -9.47 -13.78
CA ARG A 143 -11.00 -9.61 -12.46
C ARG A 143 -9.97 -9.65 -11.35
N LEU A 144 -10.30 -9.02 -10.23
CA LEU A 144 -9.54 -9.05 -8.99
C LEU A 144 -10.25 -9.89 -7.93
N GLN A 145 -9.50 -10.77 -7.28
CA GLN A 145 -9.98 -11.51 -6.11
C GLN A 145 -9.63 -10.72 -4.84
N VAL A 146 -10.59 -9.92 -4.37
CA VAL A 146 -10.47 -9.16 -3.12
C VAL A 146 -11.05 -10.00 -1.97
N GLN A 147 -10.27 -10.22 -0.92
CA GLN A 147 -10.69 -10.99 0.26
C GLN A 147 -11.21 -10.07 1.35
N PRO A 148 -12.13 -10.51 2.22
CA PRO A 148 -12.48 -9.72 3.39
C PRO A 148 -11.27 -9.62 4.33
N SER A 149 -10.99 -8.42 4.82
CA SER A 149 -10.09 -8.24 5.97
C SER A 149 -10.75 -8.84 7.22
N SER A 150 -9.96 -9.52 8.05
CA SER A 150 -10.43 -10.08 9.33
C SER A 150 -10.74 -9.01 10.38
N LEU A 151 -10.24 -7.79 10.17
CA LEU A 151 -10.42 -6.62 11.01
C LEU A 151 -10.96 -5.47 10.16
N THR A 152 -11.70 -4.56 10.78
CA THR A 152 -12.21 -3.33 10.16
C THR A 152 -11.04 -2.41 9.81
N ARG A 153 -10.62 -2.43 8.53
CA ARG A 153 -9.54 -1.58 7.99
C ARG A 153 -10.04 -0.46 7.08
N VAL A 154 -11.32 -0.47 6.74
CA VAL A 154 -11.99 0.55 5.95
C VAL A 154 -13.40 0.73 6.48
N VAL A 155 -13.85 1.98 6.53
CA VAL A 155 -15.22 2.35 6.89
C VAL A 155 -15.77 3.29 5.83
N THR A 156 -17.02 3.07 5.44
CA THR A 156 -17.78 3.97 4.57
C THR A 156 -18.95 4.54 5.36
N PHE A 157 -19.17 5.85 5.30
CA PHE A 157 -20.22 6.49 6.07
C PHE A 157 -20.72 7.77 5.40
N GLN A 158 -21.94 8.19 5.75
CA GLN A 158 -22.44 9.52 5.43
C GLN A 158 -22.14 10.47 6.59
N GLY A 159 -21.52 11.62 6.28
CA GLY A 159 -21.28 12.70 7.24
C GLY A 159 -22.52 13.55 7.49
N ALA A 160 -22.48 14.37 8.53
CA ALA A 160 -23.54 15.33 8.87
C ALA A 160 -23.80 16.36 7.74
N ASP A 161 -22.79 16.60 6.91
CA ASP A 161 -22.83 17.41 5.69
C ASP A 161 -23.44 16.69 4.48
N GLN A 162 -24.00 15.50 4.67
CA GLN A 162 -24.63 14.63 3.67
C GLN A 162 -23.68 14.02 2.64
N LYS A 163 -22.38 14.31 2.71
CA LYS A 163 -21.37 13.67 1.85
C LYS A 163 -21.09 12.25 2.30
N LYS A 164 -20.72 11.39 1.35
CA LYS A 164 -20.28 10.02 1.63
C LYS A 164 -18.75 9.98 1.65
N TYR A 165 -18.22 9.28 2.63
CA TYR A 165 -16.78 9.19 2.90
C TYR A 165 -16.32 7.75 2.89
N VAL A 166 -15.09 7.54 2.42
CA VAL A 166 -14.33 6.29 2.56
C VAL A 166 -13.08 6.63 3.36
N LEU A 167 -12.92 5.98 4.52
CA LEU A 167 -11.79 6.17 5.41
C LEU A 167 -11.10 4.82 5.62
N ALA A 168 -9.82 4.71 5.29
CA ALA A 168 -9.07 3.46 5.34
C ALA A 168 -7.76 3.58 6.11
N LEU A 169 -7.44 2.55 6.90
CA LEU A 169 -6.20 2.44 7.67
C LEU A 169 -5.05 2.00 6.77
N VAL A 170 -4.04 2.86 6.62
CA VAL A 170 -2.80 2.61 5.85
C VAL A 170 -1.72 2.01 6.76
N ALA A 171 -1.48 2.65 7.90
CA ALA A 171 -0.47 2.24 8.88
C ALA A 171 -1.01 2.39 10.31
N PRO A 172 -0.53 1.58 11.28
CA PRO A 172 0.55 0.60 11.15
C PRO A 172 0.10 -0.70 10.49
N SER A 173 0.96 -1.26 9.63
CA SER A 173 0.82 -2.63 9.10
C SER A 173 1.41 -3.69 10.03
N LYS A 174 2.37 -3.29 10.87
CA LYS A 174 2.98 -4.10 11.93
C LYS A 174 2.97 -3.29 13.23
N PRO A 175 1.84 -3.27 13.95
CA PRO A 175 1.73 -2.53 15.20
C PRO A 175 2.71 -3.06 16.25
N LYS A 176 3.10 -2.20 17.18
CA LYS A 176 3.97 -2.55 18.32
C LYS A 176 3.47 -1.90 19.60
N ILE A 177 3.93 -2.41 20.74
CA ILE A 177 3.78 -1.72 22.02
C ILE A 177 4.55 -0.39 21.96
N GLY A 178 3.92 0.68 22.44
CA GLY A 178 4.41 2.04 22.41
C GLY A 178 3.84 2.85 21.25
N MET A 179 4.58 3.88 20.86
CA MET A 179 4.19 4.79 19.80
C MET A 179 4.28 4.14 18.41
N ASN A 180 3.19 4.20 17.67
CA ASN A 180 3.07 3.82 16.27
C ASN A 180 2.73 5.07 15.47
N GLU A 181 3.38 5.23 14.33
CA GLU A 181 2.85 6.13 13.30
C GLU A 181 1.53 5.54 12.80
N MET A 182 0.49 6.36 12.80
CA MET A 182 -0.81 6.01 12.27
C MET A 182 -1.05 6.82 11.02
N ILE A 183 -1.36 6.13 9.93
CA ILE A 183 -1.63 6.75 8.63
C ILE A 183 -2.99 6.26 8.15
N ALA A 184 -3.81 7.18 7.64
CA ALA A 184 -5.10 6.86 7.04
C ALA A 184 -5.27 7.58 5.70
N ALA A 185 -6.08 7.01 4.82
CA ALA A 185 -6.52 7.65 3.58
C ALA A 185 -7.98 8.05 3.73
N LEU A 186 -8.33 9.30 3.40
CA LEU A 186 -9.68 9.83 3.48
C LEU A 186 -10.12 10.37 2.13
N TYR A 187 -11.22 9.83 1.63
CA TYR A 187 -11.82 10.22 0.36
C TYR A 187 -13.30 10.55 0.54
N THR A 188 -13.80 11.48 -0.27
CA THR A 188 -15.22 11.69 -0.47
C THR A 188 -15.67 11.07 -1.79
N MET A 189 -16.85 10.49 -1.78
CA MET A 189 -17.48 9.90 -2.96
C MET A 189 -18.26 10.99 -3.70
N VAL A 190 -17.73 11.46 -4.82
CA VAL A 190 -18.35 12.50 -5.66
C VAL A 190 -19.41 11.89 -6.58
N SER A 191 -19.13 10.71 -7.11
CA SER A 191 -20.05 9.94 -7.94
C SER A 191 -19.94 8.44 -7.61
N MET A 192 -20.69 7.58 -8.30
CA MET A 192 -20.49 6.12 -8.20
C MET A 192 -19.10 5.67 -8.68
N TYR A 193 -18.39 6.51 -9.45
CA TYR A 193 -17.11 6.17 -10.07
C TYR A 193 -15.95 7.08 -9.69
N ASP A 194 -16.24 8.24 -9.08
CA ASP A 194 -15.24 9.26 -8.80
C ASP A 194 -15.13 9.51 -7.30
N PHE A 195 -13.88 9.46 -6.82
CA PHE A 195 -13.51 9.70 -5.44
C PHE A 195 -12.44 10.76 -5.41
N GLU A 196 -12.62 11.76 -4.55
CA GLU A 196 -11.67 12.85 -4.36
C GLU A 196 -11.07 12.78 -2.96
N PRO A 197 -9.77 13.03 -2.79
CA PRO A 197 -9.18 13.24 -1.47
C PRO A 197 -9.95 14.33 -0.71
N VAL A 198 -10.03 14.18 0.61
CA VAL A 198 -10.59 15.22 1.48
C VAL A 198 -9.42 15.95 2.11
N ASP A 199 -9.39 17.27 1.93
CA ASP A 199 -8.32 18.12 2.45
C ASP A 199 -8.79 18.87 3.71
N SER A 200 -7.84 19.25 4.57
CA SER A 200 -8.06 20.15 5.72
C SER A 200 -9.00 19.66 6.85
N ASP A 201 -9.52 18.44 6.77
CA ASP A 201 -10.25 17.82 7.87
C ASP A 201 -9.28 17.25 8.93
N THR A 202 -9.80 16.76 10.05
CA THR A 202 -9.02 16.12 11.11
C THR A 202 -9.72 14.85 11.56
N ILE A 203 -8.94 13.77 11.72
CA ILE A 203 -9.44 12.49 12.24
C ILE A 203 -8.97 12.36 13.69
N ARG A 204 -9.89 12.53 14.64
CA ARG A 204 -9.59 12.27 16.05
C ARG A 204 -9.63 10.78 16.34
N ILE A 205 -8.78 10.33 17.25
CA ILE A 205 -8.68 8.93 17.64
C ILE A 205 -8.83 8.77 19.16
N ASP A 206 -9.56 7.72 19.55
CA ASP A 206 -9.65 7.23 20.93
C ASP A 206 -9.49 5.69 20.91
N PRO A 207 -8.25 5.18 21.10
CA PRO A 207 -8.00 3.75 21.12
C PRO A 207 -8.54 3.12 22.40
N ARG A 208 -9.24 2.01 22.25
CA ARG A 208 -9.82 1.24 23.35
C ARG A 208 -9.55 -0.24 23.18
N MET A 209 -9.42 -0.95 24.30
CA MET A 209 -9.46 -2.41 24.38
C MET A 209 -10.81 -2.85 24.96
N PRO A 210 -11.79 -3.24 24.12
CA PRO A 210 -13.12 -3.62 24.60
C PRO A 210 -13.07 -4.78 25.61
N ASP A 211 -12.20 -5.76 25.37
CA ASP A 211 -12.06 -6.97 26.21
C ASP A 211 -11.41 -6.70 27.58
N MET A 212 -10.88 -5.49 27.78
CA MET A 212 -10.20 -5.06 29.01
C MET A 212 -10.96 -3.93 29.70
N GLY A 213 -12.30 -4.01 29.73
CA GLY A 213 -13.14 -3.00 30.35
C GLY A 213 -13.04 -1.63 29.67
N ASN A 214 -12.86 -1.61 28.35
CA ASN A 214 -12.68 -0.41 27.54
C ASN A 214 -11.45 0.44 27.93
N HIS A 215 -10.37 -0.24 28.34
CA HIS A 215 -9.08 0.39 28.66
C HIS A 215 -8.58 1.25 27.48
N SER A 216 -8.06 2.44 27.77
CA SER A 216 -7.51 3.37 26.76
C SER A 216 -6.00 3.57 26.93
N SER A 217 -5.37 4.18 25.93
CA SER A 217 -3.96 4.57 25.97
C SER A 217 -3.80 6.10 25.95
N PRO A 218 -2.77 6.65 26.62
CA PRO A 218 -2.45 8.08 26.58
C PRO A 218 -1.57 8.45 25.38
N ASN A 219 -1.35 9.75 25.16
CA ASN A 219 -0.39 10.33 24.20
C ASN A 219 -0.69 10.09 22.72
N ASN A 220 -1.96 9.86 22.37
CA ASN A 220 -2.41 9.80 20.99
C ASN A 220 -2.55 11.21 20.40
N THR A 221 -2.21 11.38 19.12
CA THR A 221 -2.49 12.62 18.39
C THR A 221 -3.51 12.37 17.29
N PRO A 222 -4.43 13.32 17.02
CA PRO A 222 -5.28 13.27 15.85
C PRO A 222 -4.46 13.12 14.57
N LEU A 223 -5.06 12.55 13.53
CA LEU A 223 -4.44 12.52 12.22
C LEU A 223 -4.84 13.78 11.46
N THR A 224 -3.85 14.41 10.85
CA THR A 224 -3.99 15.58 9.96
C THR A 224 -3.36 15.28 8.63
N GLU A 225 -3.84 15.95 7.59
CA GLU A 225 -3.31 15.83 6.23
C GLU A 225 -1.79 16.10 6.17
N GLY A 226 -1.06 15.22 5.51
CA GLY A 226 0.34 15.31 5.16
C GLY A 226 0.54 15.74 3.70
N THR A 227 1.79 15.98 3.32
CA THR A 227 2.12 16.45 1.95
C THR A 227 1.95 15.38 0.87
N ASP A 228 1.74 14.14 1.26
CA ASP A 228 1.49 12.99 0.39
C ASP A 228 -0.02 12.72 0.15
N GLY A 229 -0.89 13.59 0.68
CA GLY A 229 -2.35 13.44 0.59
C GLY A 229 -2.91 12.38 1.54
N LEU A 230 -2.11 11.84 2.45
CA LEU A 230 -2.55 10.93 3.50
C LEU A 230 -2.66 11.67 4.84
N TYR A 231 -3.37 11.09 5.80
CA TYR A 231 -3.58 11.64 7.12
C TYR A 231 -2.63 10.98 8.11
N HIS A 232 -1.77 11.75 8.76
CA HIS A 232 -0.74 11.27 9.69
C HIS A 232 -1.03 11.69 11.12
N GLY A 233 -0.88 10.74 12.03
CA GLY A 233 -1.02 10.94 13.47
C GLY A 233 -0.19 9.92 14.24
N GLN A 234 -0.41 9.86 15.55
CA GLN A 234 0.35 9.01 16.45
C GLN A 234 -0.59 8.19 17.31
N LEU A 235 -0.42 6.87 17.27
CA LEU A 235 -1.20 5.90 18.03
C LEU A 235 -0.30 5.18 19.03
N ASN A 236 -0.56 5.38 20.31
CA ASN A 236 0.12 4.66 21.38
C ASN A 236 -0.65 3.38 21.73
N LEU A 237 0.02 2.24 21.76
CA LEU A 237 -0.58 0.96 22.16
C LEU A 237 0.17 0.44 23.39
N THR A 238 -0.48 0.37 24.54
CA THR A 238 0.20 0.10 25.83
C THR A 238 0.48 -1.39 26.06
N MET A 239 -0.21 -2.26 25.34
CA MET A 239 -0.09 -3.72 25.41
C MET A 239 -0.57 -4.36 24.11
N THR A 240 -0.20 -5.63 23.90
CA THR A 240 -0.73 -6.47 22.81
C THR A 240 -2.21 -6.80 23.05
N GLY A 241 -2.89 -7.27 22.00
CA GLY A 241 -4.29 -7.66 22.05
C GLY A 241 -5.16 -6.92 21.03
N TYR A 242 -6.47 -7.08 21.17
CA TYR A 242 -7.45 -6.44 20.29
C TYR A 242 -7.71 -4.99 20.74
N TRP A 243 -7.54 -4.08 19.78
CA TRP A 243 -7.77 -2.66 19.92
C TRP A 243 -8.81 -2.19 18.90
N LYS A 244 -9.82 -1.47 19.40
CA LYS A 244 -10.74 -0.67 18.61
C LYS A 244 -10.29 0.77 18.64
N ILE A 245 -9.88 1.30 17.50
CA ILE A 245 -9.46 2.69 17.34
C ILE A 245 -10.70 3.50 16.97
N ASN A 246 -11.38 4.08 17.96
CA ASN A 246 -12.58 4.87 17.74
C ASN A 246 -12.22 6.17 17.04
N LEU A 247 -13.01 6.58 16.05
CA LEU A 247 -12.70 7.72 15.19
C LEU A 247 -13.77 8.81 15.33
N GLN A 248 -13.36 10.06 15.12
CA GLN A 248 -14.27 11.13 14.73
C GLN A 248 -13.69 11.88 13.53
N LEU A 249 -14.48 12.05 12.47
CA LEU A 249 -14.14 12.96 11.39
C LEU A 249 -14.64 14.36 11.75
N VAL A 250 -13.74 15.34 11.76
CA VAL A 250 -14.02 16.71 12.14
C VAL A 250 -13.58 17.62 11.01
N ASN A 251 -14.47 18.51 10.56
CA ASN A 251 -14.12 19.43 9.48
C ASN A 251 -13.24 20.60 9.96
N SER A 252 -12.73 21.39 9.02
CA SER A 252 -11.89 22.57 9.28
C SER A 252 -12.54 23.63 10.19
N ALA A 253 -13.87 23.68 10.27
CA ALA A 253 -14.63 24.55 11.19
C ALA A 253 -14.78 23.95 12.60
N GLY A 254 -14.22 22.78 12.86
CA GLY A 254 -14.30 22.07 14.14
C GLY A 254 -15.60 21.32 14.37
N ASN A 255 -16.45 21.17 13.34
CA ASN A 255 -17.72 20.46 13.44
C ASN A 255 -17.50 18.97 13.21
N VAL A 256 -18.10 18.11 14.05
CA VAL A 256 -18.02 16.66 13.88
C VAL A 256 -18.94 16.24 12.73
N LEU A 257 -18.35 15.68 11.68
CA LEU A 257 -19.09 15.11 10.54
C LEU A 257 -19.59 13.71 10.84
N LYS A 258 -18.79 12.87 11.52
CA LYS A 258 -19.17 11.52 11.93
C LYS A 258 -18.35 11.06 13.13
N GLY A 259 -18.92 10.17 13.93
CA GLY A 259 -18.27 9.53 15.06
C GLY A 259 -18.56 10.23 16.39
N GLU A 260 -18.67 9.44 17.44
CA GLU A 260 -19.11 9.85 18.75
C GLU A 260 -17.94 9.82 19.75
N PRO A 261 -17.93 10.70 20.76
CA PRO A 261 -16.96 10.58 21.85
C PRO A 261 -17.19 9.27 22.60
N VAL A 262 -16.10 8.62 23.02
CA VAL A 262 -16.16 7.43 23.86
C VAL A 262 -16.38 7.85 25.31
N THR A 263 -17.44 7.31 25.93
CA THR A 263 -17.85 7.56 27.31
C THR A 263 -18.38 6.27 27.94
N ASP A 264 -18.68 6.28 29.23
CA ASP A 264 -19.29 5.11 29.90
C ASP A 264 -20.67 4.76 29.32
N GLN A 265 -21.43 5.76 28.83
CA GLN A 265 -22.74 5.55 28.21
C GLN A 265 -22.66 5.27 26.71
N ASN A 266 -21.53 5.60 26.07
CA ASN A 266 -21.25 5.35 24.66
C ASN A 266 -19.85 4.72 24.52
N PRO A 267 -19.73 3.38 24.68
CA PRO A 267 -18.42 2.74 24.82
C PRO A 267 -17.61 2.67 23.51
N ALA A 268 -18.22 2.99 22.36
CA ALA A 268 -17.54 3.01 21.07
C ALA A 268 -18.13 4.08 20.14
N SER A 269 -17.30 4.57 19.21
CA SER A 269 -17.76 5.39 18.09
C SER A 269 -18.39 4.52 17.01
N SER A 270 -19.33 5.09 16.24
CA SER A 270 -19.94 4.46 15.07
C SER A 270 -18.97 4.26 13.90
N ILE A 271 -17.83 4.94 13.91
CA ILE A 271 -16.72 4.70 12.97
C ILE A 271 -15.46 4.36 13.76
N TYR A 272 -14.81 3.27 13.37
CA TYR A 272 -13.62 2.76 14.04
C TYR A 272 -12.76 1.95 13.09
N PHE A 273 -11.47 1.82 13.42
CA PHE A 273 -10.62 0.77 12.89
C PHE A 273 -10.36 -0.29 13.95
N GLU A 274 -9.93 -1.46 13.51
CA GLU A 274 -9.54 -2.56 14.38
C GLU A 274 -8.07 -2.94 14.13
N ILE A 275 -7.35 -3.16 15.23
CA ILE A 275 -5.95 -3.58 15.24
C ILE A 275 -5.82 -4.72 16.23
N GLN A 276 -5.12 -5.77 15.84
CA GLN A 276 -4.75 -6.87 16.73
C GLN A 276 -3.32 -7.30 16.44
N PHE A 277 -2.50 -7.41 17.49
CA PHE A 277 -1.09 -7.77 17.40
C PHE A 277 -0.59 -8.34 18.74
#